data_AF-A0A7Y7MZ79-F1
#
_entry.id   AF-A0A7Y7MZ79-F1
#
_cell.length_a   1.000
_cell.length_b   1.000
_cell.length_c   1.000
_cell.angle_alpha   90.00
_cell.angle_beta   90.00
_cell.angle_gamma   90.00
#
_symmetry.space_group_name_H-M   'P 1'
#
loop_
_entity.id
_entity.type
_entity.pdbx_description
1 polymer ?
#
loop_
_entity_poly.entity_id
_entity_poly.type
_entity_poly.pdbx_seq_one_letter_code
_entity_poly.pdbx_strand_id
1 'polypeptide(L)'
;MENKLNIGHEVNWLSNYPDDQRSYLAEVYISVMNEDLEQLMSARPERTITLQVIHRMKGGLSSIGHFSLERQIKAEETALKLGNNSVEETNLNTIKLISHSINLVEEWLEINDVGN
;
A
#
# COMPACT_ATOMS: atom_id res chain seq x y z
N MET A 1 -22.61 -4.62 -7.03
CA MET A 1 -22.71 -3.21 -6.62
C MET A 1 -21.80 -2.91 -5.43
N GLU A 2 -21.65 -3.84 -4.48
CA GLU A 2 -20.73 -3.74 -3.33
C GLU A 2 -19.25 -3.58 -3.72
N ASN A 3 -18.74 -4.36 -4.70
CA ASN A 3 -17.34 -4.23 -5.12
C ASN A 3 -16.98 -2.82 -5.64
N LYS A 4 -17.86 -2.17 -6.43
CA LYS A 4 -17.62 -0.80 -6.93
C LYS A 4 -17.61 0.24 -5.80
N LEU A 5 -18.44 0.05 -4.76
CA LEU A 5 -18.48 0.93 -3.60
C LEU A 5 -17.22 0.77 -2.73
N ASN A 6 -16.71 -0.45 -2.61
CA ASN A 6 -15.54 -0.74 -1.78
C ASN A 6 -14.22 -0.24 -2.42
N ILE A 7 -14.06 -0.42 -3.74
CA ILE A 7 -12.95 0.16 -4.51
C ILE A 7 -12.93 1.67 -4.33
N GLY A 8 -14.08 2.34 -4.50
CA GLY A 8 -14.19 3.79 -4.45
C GLY A 8 -13.74 4.43 -3.12
N HIS A 9 -13.87 3.74 -1.99
CA HIS A 9 -13.42 4.25 -0.70
C HIS A 9 -11.90 4.13 -0.53
N GLU A 10 -11.32 2.98 -0.87
CA GLU A 10 -9.88 2.71 -0.67
C GLU A 10 -9.00 3.44 -1.69
N VAL A 11 -9.49 3.68 -2.91
CA VAL A 11 -8.75 4.43 -3.95
C VAL A 11 -9.10 5.92 -3.99
N ASN A 12 -9.93 6.42 -3.05
CA ASN A 12 -10.41 7.80 -3.05
C ASN A 12 -9.28 8.85 -2.94
N TRP A 13 -8.10 8.44 -2.49
CA TRP A 13 -6.94 9.33 -2.44
C TRP A 13 -6.54 9.83 -3.85
N LEU A 14 -6.79 9.05 -4.91
CA LEU A 14 -6.59 9.47 -6.31
C LEU A 14 -7.47 10.68 -6.68
N SER A 15 -8.67 10.79 -6.10
CA SER A 15 -9.59 11.92 -6.32
C SER A 15 -9.01 13.27 -5.87
N ASN A 16 -7.96 13.27 -5.04
CA ASN A 16 -7.28 14.49 -4.61
C ASN A 16 -6.36 15.08 -5.69
N TYR A 17 -6.15 14.36 -6.79
CA TYR A 17 -5.26 14.76 -7.89
C TYR A 17 -6.05 15.12 -9.15
N PRO A 18 -5.49 15.98 -10.03
CA PRO A 18 -6.03 16.25 -11.36
C PRO A 18 -6.25 14.98 -12.18
N ASP A 19 -7.34 14.91 -12.95
CA ASP A 19 -7.75 13.72 -13.70
C ASP A 19 -6.62 13.19 -14.62
N ASP A 20 -5.87 14.09 -15.25
CA ASP A 20 -4.75 13.79 -16.16
C ASP A 20 -3.51 13.20 -15.46
N GLN A 21 -3.45 13.25 -14.13
CA GLN A 21 -2.34 12.74 -13.33
C GLN A 21 -2.67 11.44 -12.59
N ARG A 22 -3.96 11.09 -12.47
CA ARG A 22 -4.39 9.97 -11.62
C ARG A 22 -3.84 8.63 -12.10
N SER A 23 -3.91 8.34 -13.40
CA SER A 23 -3.42 7.06 -13.94
C SER A 23 -1.91 6.91 -13.72
N TYR A 24 -1.15 7.97 -14.00
CA TYR A 24 0.30 7.97 -13.75
C TYR A 24 0.63 7.75 -12.26
N LEU A 25 -0.09 8.43 -11.35
CA LEU A 25 0.13 8.25 -9.91
C LEU A 25 -0.25 6.84 -9.42
N ALA A 26 -1.32 6.26 -9.97
CA ALA A 26 -1.72 4.89 -9.69
C ALA A 26 -0.65 3.88 -10.14
N GLU A 27 -0.11 4.04 -11.35
CA GLU A 27 0.98 3.20 -11.86
C GLU A 27 2.26 3.33 -11.01
N VAL A 28 2.67 4.55 -10.67
CA VAL A 28 3.83 4.80 -9.79
C VAL A 28 3.61 4.17 -8.41
N TYR A 29 2.40 4.31 -7.85
CA TYR A 29 2.04 3.66 -6.58
C TYR A 29 2.21 2.14 -6.66
N ILE A 30 1.63 1.49 -7.68
CA ILE A 30 1.72 0.04 -7.88
C ILE A 30 3.20 -0.39 -7.99
N SER A 31 3.99 0.30 -8.81
CA SER A 31 5.40 -0.02 -9.01
C SER A 31 6.19 0.06 -7.70
N VAL A 32 6.11 1.18 -6.98
CA VAL A 32 6.88 1.41 -5.75
C VAL A 32 6.46 0.44 -4.65
N MET A 33 5.16 0.18 -4.50
CA MET A 33 4.68 -0.74 -3.46
C MET A 33 5.05 -2.20 -3.75
N ASN A 34 5.07 -2.61 -5.02
CA ASN A 34 5.54 -3.95 -5.40
C ASN A 34 7.04 -4.15 -5.08
N GLU A 35 7.90 -3.17 -5.36
CA GLU A 35 9.33 -3.22 -4.99
C GLU A 35 9.53 -3.39 -3.48
N ASP A 36 8.69 -2.73 -2.68
CA ASP A 36 8.72 -2.85 -1.22
C ASP A 36 8.17 -4.21 -0.74
N LEU A 37 7.15 -4.75 -1.41
CA LEU A 37 6.61 -6.08 -1.09
C LEU A 37 7.62 -7.19 -1.33
N GLU A 38 8.35 -7.15 -2.45
CA GLU A 38 9.38 -8.13 -2.77
C GLU A 38 10.45 -8.21 -1.66
N GLN A 39 10.79 -7.08 -1.05
CA GLN A 39 11.73 -7.03 0.07
C GLN A 39 11.17 -7.70 1.34
N LEU A 40 9.87 -7.55 1.62
CA LEU A 40 9.22 -8.19 2.77
C LEU A 40 9.04 -9.71 2.58
N MET A 41 9.00 -10.18 1.33
CA MET A 41 8.87 -11.60 0.98
C MET A 41 10.20 -12.39 1.10
N SER A 42 11.27 -11.77 1.60
CA SER A 42 12.55 -12.45 1.86
C SER A 42 12.39 -13.71 2.72
N ALA A 43 13.08 -14.79 2.31
CA ALA A 43 13.08 -16.07 3.03
C ALA A 43 13.72 -16.01 4.44
N ARG A 44 14.43 -14.92 4.75
CA ARG A 44 15.03 -14.66 6.07
C ARG A 44 14.81 -13.19 6.42
N PRO A 45 13.62 -12.83 6.92
CA PRO A 45 13.32 -11.43 7.21
C PRO A 45 14.05 -10.99 8.48
N GLU A 46 14.70 -9.83 8.42
CA GLU A 46 15.39 -9.23 9.55
C GLU A 46 14.62 -8.02 10.06
N ARG A 47 14.52 -7.88 11.39
CA ARG A 47 13.75 -6.80 12.02
C ARG A 47 14.13 -5.41 11.53
N THR A 48 15.42 -5.14 11.39
CA THR A 48 15.93 -3.84 10.92
C THR A 48 15.48 -3.55 9.49
N ILE A 49 15.59 -4.54 8.60
CA ILE A 49 15.19 -4.43 7.20
C ILE A 49 13.68 -4.25 7.11
N THR A 50 12.89 -5.08 7.79
CA THR A 50 11.43 -4.96 7.84
C THR A 50 11.00 -3.57 8.31
N LEU A 51 11.59 -3.04 9.39
CA LEU A 51 11.26 -1.70 9.87
C LEU A 51 11.61 -0.61 8.86
N GLN A 52 12.71 -0.73 8.14
CA GLN A 52 13.09 0.23 7.08
C GLN A 52 12.09 0.21 5.93
N VAL A 53 11.70 -0.97 5.45
CA VAL A 53 10.73 -1.12 4.35
C VAL A 53 9.37 -0.55 4.76
N ILE A 54 8.86 -0.96 5.93
CA ILE A 54 7.57 -0.46 6.45
C ILE A 54 7.60 1.06 6.63
N HIS A 55 8.73 1.61 7.11
CA HIS A 55 8.87 3.05 7.26
C HIS A 55 8.80 3.79 5.92
N ARG A 56 9.42 3.24 4.87
CA ARG A 56 9.38 3.77 3.50
C ARG A 56 7.96 3.70 2.93
N MET A 57 7.29 2.56 3.00
CA MET A 57 5.89 2.40 2.58
C MET A 57 4.99 3.43 3.26
N LYS A 58 5.07 3.56 4.59
CA LYS A 58 4.31 4.56 5.35
C LYS A 58 4.60 5.98 4.88
N GLY A 59 5.87 6.32 4.62
CA GLY A 59 6.26 7.62 4.08
C GLY A 59 5.65 7.90 2.71
N GLY A 60 5.68 6.93 1.80
CA GLY A 60 5.05 7.01 0.49
C GLY A 60 3.53 7.16 0.56
N LEU A 61 2.85 6.40 1.43
CA LEU A 61 1.41 6.52 1.65
C LEU A 61 1.02 7.90 2.19
N SER A 62 1.84 8.44 3.10
CA SER A 62 1.61 9.78 3.65
C SER A 62 1.80 10.88 2.60
N SER A 63 2.75 10.74 1.67
CA SER A 63 3.00 11.76 0.65
C SER A 63 1.91 11.81 -0.42
N ILE A 64 1.24 10.68 -0.68
CA ILE A 64 0.12 10.60 -1.63
C ILE A 64 -1.27 10.80 -0.99
N GLY A 65 -1.32 11.02 0.32
CA GLY A 65 -2.58 11.23 1.05
C GLY A 65 -3.42 9.96 1.26
N HIS A 66 -2.85 8.76 1.14
CA HIS A 66 -3.54 7.50 1.42
C HIS A 66 -3.56 7.19 2.93
N PHE A 67 -4.18 8.08 3.71
CA PHE A 67 -4.08 8.09 5.17
C PHE A 67 -4.73 6.88 5.88
N SER A 68 -5.73 6.25 5.26
CA SER A 68 -6.35 5.03 5.82
C SER A 68 -5.33 3.89 5.90
N LEU A 69 -4.62 3.63 4.80
CA LEU A 69 -3.60 2.59 4.73
C LEU A 69 -2.35 2.99 5.50
N GLU A 70 -1.92 4.26 5.43
CA GLU A 70 -0.81 4.79 6.24
C GLU A 70 -0.98 4.47 7.72
N ARG A 71 -2.19 4.67 8.27
CA ARG A 71 -2.49 4.40 9.68
C ARG A 71 -2.36 2.91 10.03
N GLN A 72 -2.79 2.03 9.13
CA GLN A 72 -2.68 0.58 9.33
C GLN A 72 -1.22 0.13 9.29
N ILE A 73 -0.45 0.62 8.32
CA ILE A 73 0.99 0.34 8.21
C ILE A 73 1.76 0.89 9.41
N LYS A 74 1.39 2.08 9.90
CA LYS A 74 1.95 2.67 11.12
C LYS A 74 1.66 1.82 12.36
N ALA A 75 0.50 1.17 12.44
CA ALA A 75 0.17 0.28 13.54
C ALA A 75 1.10 -0.94 13.55
N GLU A 76 1.36 -1.55 12.38
CA GLU A 76 2.32 -2.65 12.22
C GLU A 76 3.75 -2.21 12.57
N GLU A 77 4.21 -1.05 12.08
CA GLU A 77 5.54 -0.49 12.43
C GLU A 77 5.68 -0.33 13.96
N THR A 78 4.64 0.16 14.61
CA THR A 78 4.62 0.41 16.05
C THR A 78 4.61 -0.90 16.85
N ALA A 79 3.76 -1.86 16.45
CA ALA A 79 3.70 -3.17 17.08
C ALA A 79 5.05 -3.90 17.00
N LEU A 80 5.71 -3.88 15.84
CA LEU A 80 7.03 -4.45 15.68
C LEU A 80 8.09 -3.72 16.52
N LYS A 81 8.04 -2.38 16.62
CA LYS A 81 8.98 -1.62 17.50
C LYS A 81 8.82 -1.98 18.97
N LEU A 82 7.58 -2.12 19.43
CA LEU A 82 7.27 -2.49 20.81
C LEU A 82 7.52 -3.98 21.12
N GLY A 83 7.72 -4.81 20.09
CA GLY A 83 7.88 -6.26 20.25
C GLY A 83 6.55 -6.98 20.49
N ASN A 84 5.44 -6.35 20.13
CA ASN A 84 4.10 -6.96 20.23
C ASN A 84 3.84 -7.96 19.09
N ASN A 85 4.49 -7.77 17.93
CA ASN A 85 4.44 -8.69 16.78
C ASN A 85 5.84 -9.23 16.48
N SER A 86 5.90 -10.44 15.92
CA SER A 86 7.13 -10.95 15.31
C SER A 86 7.41 -10.28 13.96
N VAL A 87 8.63 -10.46 13.45
CA VAL A 87 8.99 -9.96 12.10
C VAL A 87 8.12 -10.62 11.04
N GLU A 88 7.89 -11.93 11.16
CA GLU A 88 7.09 -12.72 10.22
C GLU A 88 5.62 -12.30 10.22
N GLU A 89 5.04 -12.06 11.41
CA GLU A 89 3.66 -11.59 11.54
C GLU A 89 3.49 -10.20 10.92
N THR A 90 4.40 -9.28 11.24
CA THR A 90 4.38 -7.94 10.67
C THR A 90 4.58 -7.95 9.16
N ASN A 91 5.48 -8.77 8.62
CA ASN A 91 5.64 -8.92 7.16
C ASN A 91 4.34 -9.46 6.53
N LEU A 92 3.76 -10.52 7.08
CA LEU A 92 2.53 -11.12 6.55
C LEU A 92 1.36 -10.14 6.54
N ASN A 93 1.15 -9.40 7.63
CA ASN A 93 0.08 -8.40 7.73
C ASN A 93 0.30 -7.24 6.75
N THR A 94 1.53 -6.73 6.69
CA THR A 94 1.91 -5.65 5.77
C THR A 94 1.70 -6.09 4.31
N ILE A 95 2.15 -7.30 3.95
CA ILE A 95 1.96 -7.85 2.61
C ILE A 95 0.47 -7.90 2.25
N LYS A 96 -0.38 -8.46 3.14
CA LYS A 96 -1.82 -8.53 2.89
C LYS A 96 -2.45 -7.15 2.65
N LEU A 97 -2.09 -6.17 3.48
CA LEU A 97 -2.64 -4.81 3.39
C LEU A 97 -2.25 -4.12 2.09
N ILE A 98 -0.96 -4.14 1.76
CA ILE A 98 -0.44 -3.48 0.56
C ILE A 98 -0.89 -4.21 -0.71
N SER A 99 -0.80 -5.54 -0.77
CA SER A 99 -1.27 -6.31 -1.93
C SER A 99 -2.77 -6.09 -2.18
N HIS A 100 -3.59 -6.02 -1.13
CA HIS A 100 -5.01 -5.71 -1.30
C HIS A 100 -5.21 -4.32 -1.92
N SER A 101 -4.47 -3.31 -1.44
CA SER A 101 -4.56 -1.96 -1.99
C SER A 101 -4.05 -1.87 -3.43
N ILE A 102 -2.95 -2.54 -3.77
CA ILE A 102 -2.45 -2.65 -5.15
C ILE A 102 -3.53 -3.20 -6.07
N ASN A 103 -4.15 -4.33 -5.72
CA ASN A 103 -5.19 -4.94 -6.53
C ASN A 103 -6.37 -3.98 -6.77
N LEU A 104 -6.78 -3.20 -5.75
CA LEU A 104 -7.86 -2.22 -5.90
C LEU A 104 -7.47 -1.05 -6.83
N VAL A 105 -6.20 -0.63 -6.81
CA VAL A 105 -5.69 0.42 -7.69
C VAL A 105 -5.53 -0.10 -9.12
N GLU A 106 -5.11 -1.35 -9.31
CA GLU A 106 -5.09 -2.05 -10.60
C GLU A 106 -6.51 -2.16 -11.19
N GLU A 107 -7.49 -2.63 -10.40
CA GLU A 107 -8.90 -2.67 -10.81
C GLU A 107 -9.44 -1.28 -11.15
N TRP A 108 -9.03 -0.24 -10.41
CA TRP A 108 -9.40 1.14 -10.71
C TRP A 108 -8.80 1.60 -12.05
N LEU A 109 -7.53 1.29 -12.33
CA LEU A 109 -6.90 1.57 -13.62
C LEU A 109 -7.64 0.87 -14.75
N GLU A 110 -7.92 -0.43 -14.62
CA GLU A 110 -8.64 -1.20 -15.64
C GLU A 110 -10.02 -0.59 -15.98
N ILE A 111 -10.73 -0.06 -14.98
CA ILE A 111 -12.04 0.59 -15.19
C ILE A 111 -11.92 1.95 -15.87
N ASN A 112 -10.88 2.73 -15.54
CA ASN A 112 -10.71 4.11 -16.01
C ASN A 112 -9.88 4.22 -17.29
N ASP A 113 -9.13 3.17 -17.65
CA ASP A 113 -8.33 3.09 -18.88
C ASP A 113 -9.13 2.53 -20.07
N VAL A 114 -10.39 2.09 -19.85
CA VAL A 114 -11.35 1.78 -20.94
C VAL A 114 -11.82 3.08 -21.59
N GLY A 115 -10.94 3.74 -22.34
CA GLY A 115 -11.25 5.04 -22.97
C GLY A 115 -10.20 5.65 -23.88
N ASN A 116 -9.10 4.95 -24.20
CA ASN A 116 -8.19 5.34 -25.29
C ASN A 116 -8.54 4.65 -26.61
#